data_AF-A0A2I0QE53-F1
#
_entry.id   AF-A0A2I0QE53-F1
#
_cell.length_a   1.000
_cell.length_b   1.000
_cell.length_c   1.000
_cell.angle_alpha   90.00
_cell.angle_beta   90.00
_cell.angle_gamma   90.00
#
_symmetry.space_group_name_H-M   'P 1'
#
loop_
_entity.id
_entity.type
_entity.pdbx_description
1 polymer ?
#
loop_
_entity_poly.entity_id
_entity_poly.type
_entity_poly.pdbx_seq_one_letter_code
_entity_poly.pdbx_strand_id
1 'polypeptide(L)' 'MSTKSLKVVITKKHTLIKINSIIDSKHPGILILESSSPDNNLKTQFIAQNLMKNGFKSDKMKHYKGELFKVILSQK' A
#
# COMPACT_ATOMS: atom_id res chain seq x y z
N MET A 1 17.50 -14.57 0.84
CA MET A 1 16.08 -14.88 0.59
C MET A 1 15.51 -13.78 -0.31
N SER A 2 14.76 -14.11 -1.37
CA SER A 2 14.17 -13.10 -2.26
C SER A 2 13.02 -12.39 -1.55
N THR A 3 13.14 -11.10 -1.30
CA THR A 3 12.07 -10.28 -0.71
C THR A 3 10.86 -10.28 -1.63
N LYS A 4 9.77 -10.93 -1.22
CA LYS A 4 8.54 -10.97 -2.03
C LYS A 4 7.87 -9.61 -1.99
N SER A 5 7.74 -8.99 -3.16
CA SER A 5 6.97 -7.76 -3.33
C SER A 5 5.52 -8.05 -3.70
N LEU A 6 4.57 -7.43 -3.00
CA LEU A 6 3.16 -7.43 -3.34
C LEU A 6 2.74 -6.04 -3.82
N LYS A 7 2.12 -5.98 -5.00
CA LYS A 7 1.51 -4.74 -5.51
C LYS A 7 0.00 -4.81 -5.35
N VAL A 8 -0.59 -3.75 -4.79
CA VAL A 8 -2.04 -3.59 -4.67
C VAL A 8 -2.47 -2.25 -5.27
N VAL A 9 -3.41 -2.33 -6.22
CA VAL A 9 -4.05 -1.14 -6.80
C VAL A 9 -5.33 -0.84 -6.00
N ILE A 10 -5.30 0.23 -5.23
CA ILE A 10 -6.36 0.68 -4.34
C ILE A 10 -7.50 1.30 -5.17
N THR A 11 -8.65 0.66 -5.05
CA THR A 11 -9.92 1.09 -5.65
C THR A 11 -10.94 1.41 -4.56
N LYS A 12 -12.12 1.92 -4.94
CA LYS A 12 -13.21 2.20 -3.99
C LYS A 12 -13.57 1.00 -3.10
N LYS A 13 -13.48 -0.23 -3.63
CA LYS A 13 -13.85 -1.49 -2.93
C LYS A 13 -12.80 -2.00 -1.94
N HIS A 14 -11.58 -1.47 -1.97
CA HIS A 14 -10.53 -1.86 -1.04
C HIS A 14 -10.73 -1.15 0.30
N THR A 15 -10.78 -1.96 1.36
CA THR A 15 -10.86 -1.51 2.75
C THR A 15 -9.59 -1.94 3.48
N LEU A 16 -9.26 -1.28 4.59
CA LEU A 16 -8.11 -1.64 5.41
C LEU A 16 -8.12 -3.12 5.81
N ILE A 17 -9.29 -3.65 6.20
CA ILE A 17 -9.47 -5.06 6.57
C ILE A 17 -9.08 -6.00 5.43
N LYS A 18 -9.53 -5.72 4.20
CA LYS A 18 -9.16 -6.52 3.03
C LYS A 18 -7.67 -6.46 2.74
N ILE A 19 -7.06 -5.29 2.88
CA ILE A 19 -5.62 -5.12 2.65
C ILE A 19 -4.82 -5.91 3.69
N ASN A 20 -5.19 -5.83 4.97
CA ASN A 20 -4.55 -6.62 6.03
C ASN A 20 -4.68 -8.12 5.75
N SER A 21 -5.88 -8.60 5.40
CA SER A 21 -6.09 -10.01 5.05
C SER A 21 -5.23 -10.48 3.87
N ILE A 22 -5.01 -9.64 2.86
CA ILE A 22 -4.11 -9.97 1.73
C ILE A 22 -2.65 -10.03 2.22
N ILE A 23 -2.24 -9.10 3.07
CA ILE A 23 -0.88 -9.08 3.65
C ILE A 23 -0.65 -10.32 4.50
N ASP A 24 -1.60 -10.68 5.36
CA ASP A 24 -1.54 -11.86 6.22
C ASP A 24 -1.50 -13.15 5.39
N SER A 25 -2.20 -13.21 4.25
CA SER A 25 -2.18 -14.39 3.38
C SER A 25 -0.88 -14.51 2.56
N LYS A 26 -0.28 -13.39 2.15
CA LYS A 26 0.86 -13.40 1.21
C LYS A 26 2.21 -13.21 1.90
N HIS A 27 2.23 -12.71 3.13
CA HIS A 27 3.41 -12.32 3.90
C HIS A 27 4.46 -11.58 3.05
N PRO A 28 4.10 -10.44 2.42
CA PRO A 28 5.03 -9.69 1.59
C PRO A 28 6.08 -8.95 2.44
N GLY A 29 7.34 -9.04 2.04
CA GLY A 29 8.41 -8.22 2.63
C GLY A 29 8.37 -6.77 2.14
N ILE A 30 7.85 -6.54 0.92
CA ILE A 30 7.62 -5.21 0.35
C ILE A 30 6.17 -5.11 -0.13
N LEU A 31 5.48 -4.04 0.22
CA LEU A 31 4.14 -3.73 -0.23
C LEU A 31 4.14 -2.44 -1.06
N ILE A 32 3.58 -2.51 -2.26
CA ILE A 32 3.44 -1.37 -3.17
C ILE A 32 1.96 -1.03 -3.27
N LEU A 33 1.55 0.10 -2.71
CA LEU A 33 0.20 0.63 -2.80
C LEU A 33 0.12 1.67 -3.90
N GLU A 34 -0.80 1.49 -4.83
CA GLU A 34 -1.02 2.38 -5.96
C GLU A 34 -2.49 2.76 -6.02
N SER A 35 -2.82 4.06 -6.05
CA SER A 35 -4.20 4.48 -6.27
C SER A 35 -4.67 4.18 -7.70
N SER A 36 -5.93 3.78 -7.88
CA SER A 36 -6.51 3.56 -9.21
C SER A 36 -7.02 4.84 -9.88
N SER A 37 -7.26 5.90 -9.10
CA SER A 37 -7.69 7.22 -9.56
C SER A 37 -7.33 8.28 -8.50
N PRO A 38 -7.28 9.57 -8.84
CA PRO A 38 -6.98 10.64 -7.89
C PRO A 38 -7.93 10.66 -6.68
N ASP A 39 -9.20 10.32 -6.86
CA ASP A 39 -10.18 10.19 -5.77
C ASP A 39 -9.78 9.15 -4.71
N ASN A 40 -8.98 8.16 -5.10
CA ASN A 40 -8.50 7.11 -4.20
C ASN A 40 -7.15 7.46 -3.55
N ASN A 41 -6.56 8.62 -3.83
CA ASN A 41 -5.29 9.04 -3.25
C ASN A 41 -5.35 9.13 -1.73
N LEU A 42 -6.37 9.83 -1.21
CA LEU A 42 -6.57 9.98 0.24
C LEU A 42 -6.78 8.63 0.92
N LYS A 43 -7.54 7.73 0.28
CA LYS A 43 -7.73 6.36 0.78
C LYS A 43 -6.41 5.57 0.78
N THR A 44 -5.61 5.69 -0.27
CA THR A 44 -4.30 5.04 -0.38
C THR A 44 -3.35 5.54 0.70
N GLN A 45 -3.33 6.86 0.96
CA GLN A 45 -2.59 7.48 2.06
C GLN A 45 -3.05 6.96 3.42
N PHE A 46 -4.36 6.94 3.66
CA PHE A 46 -4.94 6.45 4.91
C PHE A 46 -4.55 4.99 5.19
N ILE A 47 -4.66 4.11 4.18
CA ILE A 47 -4.27 2.70 4.32
C ILE A 47 -2.77 2.60 4.60
N ALA A 48 -1.93 3.31 3.84
CA ALA A 48 -0.48 3.31 4.05
C ALA A 48 -0.11 3.74 5.48
N GLN A 49 -0.73 4.80 6.01
CA GLN A 49 -0.50 5.26 7.38
C GLN A 49 -0.88 4.24 8.44
N ASN A 50 -2.00 3.53 8.26
CA ASN A 50 -2.40 2.47 9.19
C ASN A 50 -1.39 1.30 9.16
N LEU A 51 -0.92 0.91 7.98
CA LEU A 51 0.10 -0.13 7.86
C LEU A 51 1.43 0.29 8.50
N MET A 52 1.81 1.56 8.37
CA MET A 52 3.00 2.10 9.05
C MET A 52 2.89 2.04 10.58
N LYS A 53 1.71 2.30 11.14
CA LYS A 53 1.44 2.13 12.57
C LYS A 53 1.53 0.66 13.02
N ASN A 54 1.26 -0.28 12.11
CA ASN A 54 1.30 -1.72 12.36
C ASN A 54 2.65 -2.38 12.00
N GLY A 55 3.74 -1.61 11.95
CA GLY A 55 5.09 -2.15 11.83
C GLY A 55 5.70 -2.14 10.42
N PHE A 56 4.99 -1.61 9.42
CA PHE A 56 5.63 -1.30 8.14
C PHE A 56 6.41 0.02 8.21
N LYS A 57 7.47 0.13 7.41
CA LYS A 57 8.21 1.38 7.17
C LYS A 57 7.86 1.92 5.78
N SER A 58 7.72 3.24 5.64
CA SER A 58 7.62 3.87 4.32
C SER A 58 9.00 4.11 3.75
N ASP A 59 9.27 3.50 2.60
CA ASP A 59 10.49 3.73 1.84
C ASP A 59 10.31 4.83 0.80
N LYS A 60 9.11 4.95 0.22
CA LYS A 60 8.82 5.94 -0.81
C LYS A 60 7.34 6.31 -0.83
N MET A 61 7.06 7.60 -0.89
CA MET A 61 5.71 8.15 -1.00
C MET A 61 5.73 9.30 -2.00
N LYS A 62 5.01 9.17 -3.12
CA LYS A 62 4.97 10.22 -4.17
C LYS A 62 3.74 10.12 -5.07
N HIS A 63 3.44 11.22 -5.76
CA HIS A 63 2.61 11.19 -6.95
C HIS A 63 3.35 10.52 -8.12
N TYR A 64 2.61 9.83 -8.99
CA TYR A 64 3.12 9.11 -10.14
C TYR A 64 2.03 9.02 -11.22
N LYS A 65 2.42 8.91 -12.50
CA LYS A 65 1.48 8.87 -13.64
C LYS A 65 0.43 10.00 -13.56
N GLY A 66 0.91 11.25 -13.47
CA GLY A 66 0.06 12.41 -13.21
C GLY A 66 -0.24 12.53 -11.72
N GLU A 67 -1.52 12.54 -11.37
CA GLU A 67 -1.98 12.77 -10.00
C GLU A 67 -2.15 11.48 -9.17
N LEU A 68 -1.88 10.30 -9.72
CA LEU A 68 -2.04 9.08 -8.94
C LEU A 68 -1.02 9.02 -7.82
N PHE A 69 -1.44 8.55 -6.67
CA PHE A 69 -0.59 8.39 -5.50
C PHE A 69 -0.03 6.96 -5.40
N LYS A 70 1.27 6.84 -5.07
CA LYS A 70 1.97 5.57 -4.86
C LYS A 70 2.81 5.60 -3.58
N VAL A 71 2.72 4.51 -2.83
CA VAL A 71 3.52 4.25 -1.64
C VAL A 71 4.20 2.90 -1.74
N ILE A 72 5.46 2.85 -1.32
CA ILE A 72 6.23 1.62 -1.14
C ILE A 72 6.51 1.50 0.36
N LEU A 73 6.07 0.37 0.92
CA LEU A 73 6.26 0.00 2.30
C LEU A 73 7.13 -1.26 2.39
N SER A 74 7.99 -1.35 3.39
CA SER A 74 8.76 -2.55 3.73
C SER A 74 8.45 -3.00 5.16
N GLN A 75 8.57 -4.31 5.41
CA GLN A 75 8.55 -4.79 6.80
C GLN A 75 9.81 -4.27 7.52
N LYS A 76 9.63 -3.82 8.77
CA LYS A 76 10.74 -3.41 9.64
C LYS A 76 11.65 -4.58 10.00
#